data_AF-A0A731N516-F1
#
_entry.id   AF-A0A731N516-F1
#
_cell.length_a   1.000
_cell.length_b   1.000
_cell.length_c   1.000
_cell.angle_alpha   90.00
_cell.angle_beta   90.00
_cell.angle_gamma   90.00
#
_symmetry.space_group_name_H-M   'P 1'
#
loop_
_entity.id
_entity.type
_entity.pdbx_description
1 polymer ?
#
loop_
_entity_poly.entity_id
_entity_poly.type
_entity_poly.pdbx_seq_one_letter_code
_entity_poly.pdbx_strand_id
1 'polypeptide(L)' 'MEGVVQSDLRVTITDGKGRELLSFKLGTEERYIISTKDSSITHRKLSRDDRYWSKETIMEVVREMASKN' A
#
# COMPACT_ATOMS: atom_id res chain seq x y z
N MET A 1 -28.09 15.17 8.90
CA MET A 1 -26.69 15.15 8.46
C MET A 1 -26.32 13.69 8.30
N GLU A 2 -26.65 13.10 7.16
CA GLU A 2 -26.26 11.71 6.88
C GLU A 2 -24.77 11.72 6.58
N GLY A 3 -23.97 11.27 7.54
CA GLY A 3 -22.55 11.04 7.31
C GLY A 3 -22.44 9.99 6.22
N VAL A 4 -21.93 10.38 5.06
CA VAL A 4 -21.55 9.44 4.00
C VAL A 4 -20.63 8.42 4.66
N VAL A 5 -21.13 7.19 4.84
CA VAL A 5 -20.31 6.06 5.29
C VAL A 5 -19.32 5.84 4.16
N GLN A 6 -18.15 6.44 4.28
CA GLN A 6 -17.11 6.38 3.28
C GLN A 6 -16.58 4.94 3.30
N SER A 7 -17.18 4.08 2.47
CA SER A 7 -16.90 2.66 2.47
C SER A 7 -15.47 2.43 2.01
N ASP A 8 -14.68 1.72 2.81
CA ASP A 8 -13.34 1.30 2.41
C ASP A 8 -13.38 0.62 1.04
N LEU A 9 -12.51 1.07 0.13
CA LEU A 9 -12.35 0.44 -1.17
C LEU A 9 -11.65 -0.91 -0.98
N ARG A 10 -12.15 -1.96 -1.64
CA ARG A 10 -11.39 -3.21 -1.75
C ARG A 10 -10.39 -3.08 -2.88
N VAL A 11 -9.11 -3.20 -2.55
CA VAL A 11 -8.01 -3.23 -3.51
C VAL A 11 -7.53 -4.67 -3.64
N THR A 12 -7.38 -5.15 -4.88
CA THR A 12 -6.87 -6.49 -5.18
C THR A 12 -5.83 -6.40 -6.30
N ILE A 13 -4.68 -7.03 -6.11
CA ILE A 13 -3.63 -7.22 -7.12
C ILE A 13 -3.66 -8.68 -7.55
N THR A 14 -3.64 -8.93 -8.86
CA THR A 14 -3.67 -10.27 -9.44
C THR A 14 -2.46 -10.53 -10.34
N ASP A 15 -2.14 -11.81 -10.56
CA ASP A 15 -1.23 -12.21 -11.63
C ASP A 15 -1.91 -12.12 -13.01
N GLY A 16 -1.14 -12.34 -14.08
CA GLY A 16 -1.68 -12.32 -15.45
C GLY A 16 -2.72 -13.41 -15.75
N LYS A 17 -2.96 -14.36 -14.82
CA LYS A 17 -3.99 -15.40 -14.91
C LYS A 17 -5.21 -15.09 -14.05
N GLY A 18 -5.25 -13.91 -13.39
CA GLY A 18 -6.34 -13.49 -12.52
C GLY A 18 -6.30 -14.08 -11.11
N ARG A 19 -5.20 -14.74 -10.70
CA ARG A 19 -5.05 -15.23 -9.33
C ARG A 19 -4.72 -14.07 -8.40
N GLU A 20 -5.39 -13.98 -7.27
CA GLU A 20 -5.14 -12.96 -6.26
C GLU A 20 -3.75 -13.14 -5.63
N LEU A 21 -2.93 -12.10 -5.69
CA LEU A 21 -1.60 -12.03 -5.06
C LEU A 21 -1.63 -11.22 -3.76
N LEU A 22 -2.49 -10.20 -3.69
CA LEU A 22 -2.69 -9.36 -2.51
C LEU A 22 -4.09 -8.76 -2.53
N SER A 23 -4.78 -8.73 -1.40
CA SER A 23 -5.96 -7.89 -1.21
C SER A 23 -5.97 -7.20 0.15
N PHE A 24 -6.48 -5.97 0.17
CA PHE A 24 -6.62 -5.18 1.39
C PHE A 24 -7.72 -4.13 1.22
N LYS A 25 -8.15 -3.55 2.35
CA LYS A 25 -9.06 -2.41 2.40
C LYS A 25 -8.27 -1.11 2.36
N LEU A 26 -8.73 -0.15 1.56
CA LEU A 26 -8.14 1.17 1.42
C LEU A 26 -9.18 2.23 1.78
N GLY A 27 -8.94 2.93 2.88
CA GLY A 27 -9.68 4.16 3.19
C GLY A 27 -9.35 5.25 2.17
N THR A 28 -10.29 6.15 1.92
CA THR A 28 -10.18 7.21 0.90
C THR A 28 -9.03 8.20 1.13
N GLU A 29 -8.60 8.38 2.37
CA GLU A 29 -7.52 9.28 2.77
C GLU A 29 -6.23 8.53 3.13
N GLU A 30 -6.19 7.23 2.88
CA GLU A 30 -5.07 6.36 3.21
C GLU A 30 -4.11 6.26 2.04
N ARG A 31 -2.82 6.15 2.35
CA ARG A 31 -1.76 5.96 1.36
C ARG A 31 -1.00 4.69 1.72
N TYR A 32 -0.57 3.95 0.72
CA TYR A 32 0.19 2.73 0.87
C TYR A 32 1.41 2.77 -0.05
N ILE A 33 2.54 2.27 0.43
CA ILE A 33 3.68 1.89 -0.41
C ILE A 33 3.51 0.41 -0.76
N ILE A 34 3.55 0.09 -2.04
CA ILE A 34 3.55 -1.28 -2.55
C ILE A 34 4.94 -1.54 -3.12
N SER A 35 5.55 -2.67 -2.75
CA SER A 35 6.86 -3.09 -3.23
C SER A 35 6.79 -4.52 -3.74
N THR A 36 7.58 -4.82 -4.76
CA THR A 36 7.70 -6.16 -5.34
C THR A 36 9.16 -6.59 -5.29
N LYS A 37 9.46 -7.68 -4.57
CA LYS A 37 10.80 -8.27 -4.51
C LYS A 37 10.67 -9.79 -4.48
N ASP A 38 11.51 -10.50 -5.23
CA ASP A 38 11.58 -11.97 -5.25
C ASP A 38 10.22 -12.64 -5.48
N SER A 39 9.40 -12.05 -6.37
CA SER A 39 8.02 -12.48 -6.66
C SER A 39 7.02 -12.37 -5.51
N SER A 40 7.38 -11.71 -4.41
CA SER A 40 6.50 -11.36 -3.31
C SER A 40 6.06 -9.90 -3.38
N ILE A 41 4.77 -9.66 -3.16
CA ILE A 41 4.19 -8.32 -3.05
C ILE A 41 4.06 -7.97 -1.57
N THR A 42 4.75 -6.93 -1.13
CA THR A 42 4.61 -6.37 0.22
C THR A 42 3.97 -5.00 0.17
N HIS A 43 3.32 -4.62 1.27
CA HIS A 43 2.68 -3.31 1.38
C HIS A 43 2.88 -2.72 2.78
N ARG A 44 2.93 -1.40 2.86
CA ARG A 44 2.98 -0.65 4.12
C ARG A 44 2.04 0.54 4.05
N LYS A 45 1.12 0.64 5.01
CA LYS A 45 0.27 1.81 5.20
C LYS A 45 1.14 2.99 5.67
N LEU A 46 0.95 4.13 5.04
CA LEU A 46 1.57 5.39 5.43
C LEU A 46 0.70 6.11 6.45
N SER A 47 1.35 6.66 7.47
CA SER A 47 0.75 7.52 8.46
C SER A 47 0.39 8.89 7.86
N ARG A 48 -0.30 9.74 8.62
CA ARG A 48 -0.60 11.11 8.20
C ARG A 48 0.66 11.96 8.05
N ASP A 49 1.67 11.72 8.90
CA ASP A 49 2.92 12.47 8.90
C ASP A 49 3.79 12.12 7.68
N ASP A 50 3.65 10.88 7.20
CA ASP A 50 4.33 10.36 6.02
C ASP A 50 3.89 11.06 4.72
N ARG A 51 2.81 11.85 4.76
CA ARG A 51 2.33 12.60 3.60
C ARG A 51 3.35 13.61 3.07
N TYR A 52 4.24 14.11 3.92
CA TYR A 52 5.24 15.13 3.60
C TYR A 52 6.63 14.56 3.34
N TRP A 53 6.77 13.24 3.24
CA TRP A 53 8.05 12.63 2.96
C TRP A 53 8.60 13.04 1.61
N SER A 54 9.90 13.32 1.60
CA SER A 54 10.63 13.51 0.36
C SER A 54 10.73 12.19 -0.41
N LYS A 55 11.09 12.28 -1.68
CA LYS A 55 11.33 11.10 -2.52
C LYS A 55 12.40 10.19 -1.91
N GLU A 56 13.44 10.78 -1.32
CA GLU A 56 14.56 10.07 -0.71
C GLU A 56 14.09 9.22 0.48
N THR A 57 13.30 9.80 1.39
CA THR A 57 12.73 9.07 2.54
C THR A 57 11.82 7.94 2.08
N ILE A 58 10.98 8.17 1.06
CA ILE A 58 10.14 7.10 0.49
C ILE A 58 11.01 5.96 -0.04
N MET A 59 12.09 6.27 -0.76
CA MET A 59 13.00 5.25 -1.31
C MET A 59 13.75 4.47 -0.22
N GLU A 60 14.11 5.11 0.89
CA GLU A 60 14.70 4.41 2.05
C GLU A 60 13.72 3.39 2.64
N VAL A 61 12.46 3.78 2.85
CA VAL A 61 11.43 2.86 3.35
C VAL A 61 11.22 1.68 2.39
N VAL A 62 11.19 1.92 1.08
CA VAL A 62 11.10 0.83 0.08
C VAL A 62 12.28 -0.13 0.19
N ARG A 63 13.51 0.38 0.38
CA ARG A 63 14.71 -0.46 0.57
C ARG A 63 14.64 -1.25 1.88
N GLU A 64 14.17 -0.65 2.97
CA GLU A 64 13.96 -1.36 4.24
C GLU A 64 12.91 -2.47 4.12
N MET A 65 11.81 -2.21 3.41
CA MET A 65 10.80 -3.22 3.12
C MET A 65 11.37 -4.37 2.29
N ALA A 66 12.34 -4.08 1.42
CA ALA A 66 13.04 -5.06 0.62
C ALA A 66 14.13 -5.83 1.39
N SER A 67 14.73 -5.27 2.45
CA SER A 67 15.83 -5.90 3.20
C SER A 67 15.36 -6.82 4.32
N LYS A 68 14.11 -6.68 4.78
CA LYS A 68 13.52 -7.47 5.88
C LYS A 68 12.87 -8.80 5.45
N ASN A 69 13.10 -9.26 4.22
CA ASN A 69 12.64 -10.54 3.68
C ASN A 69 13.80 -11.35 3.12
#